data_AF-A0A2E4B5Q0-F1
#
_entry.id   AF-A0A2E4B5Q0-F1
#
_cell.length_a   1.000
_cell.length_b   1.000
_cell.length_c   1.000
_cell.angle_alpha   90.00
_cell.angle_beta   90.00
_cell.angle_gamma   90.00
#
_symmetry.space_group_name_H-M   'P 1'
#
loop_
_entity.id
_entity.type
_entity.pdbx_description
1 polymer ?
#
loop_
_entity_poly.entity_id
_entity_poly.type
_entity_poly.pdbx_seq_one_letter_code
_entity_poly.pdbx_strand_id
1 'polypeptide(L)'
;MAHLPDMSALALDRAPLVPTGAPKRGKGSKGGASKKQKTDDTPTAPATPRTKRRREEEEAKREEQAKKARDEREAFKTDLDNRIAELLRTKQIKKPKKGGWVPTERDDDGNFVDPNPDQSCCTTGAPPADIEDPEAWALAQKEQAEAELKKRMDMSPEEWTKACGGKRQAQIERLKKTMRAYKRYRHYVSPRDRQECKRTTTHPLTPNPNDRRYSNRGWTGVVRAWTSRLNAAWNDRPDEPEPEETHESEPEC
;
A
#
# COMPACT_ATOMS: atom_id res chain seq x y z
N MET A 1 5.02 -42.54 36.30
CA MET A 1 5.65 -42.35 34.97
C MET A 1 4.61 -41.75 34.06
N ALA A 2 4.71 -40.46 33.75
CA ALA A 2 3.71 -39.74 32.96
C ALA A 2 4.00 -39.95 31.47
N HIS A 3 3.03 -40.50 30.74
CA HIS A 3 3.08 -40.62 29.28
C HIS A 3 2.86 -39.23 28.66
N LEU A 4 3.83 -38.75 27.90
CA LEU A 4 3.69 -37.59 27.03
C LEU A 4 2.79 -37.95 25.83
N PRO A 5 1.85 -37.07 25.41
CA PRO A 5 1.05 -37.31 24.22
C PRO A 5 1.88 -37.09 22.95
N ASP A 6 1.74 -38.06 22.04
CA ASP A 6 2.33 -38.10 20.70
C ASP A 6 1.73 -37.00 19.80
N MET A 7 2.56 -36.06 19.35
CA MET A 7 2.17 -34.91 18.51
C MET A 7 2.39 -35.15 17.01
N SER A 8 2.49 -36.41 16.58
CA SER A 8 2.83 -36.77 15.18
C SER A 8 1.69 -36.63 14.16
N ALA A 9 0.51 -36.14 14.53
CA ALA A 9 -0.70 -36.27 13.71
C ALA A 9 -1.33 -34.95 13.23
N LEU A 10 -0.53 -34.04 12.64
CA LEU A 10 -1.05 -32.97 11.78
C LEU A 10 -0.25 -32.90 10.47
N ALA A 11 -0.31 -33.99 9.72
CA ALA A 11 0.00 -34.03 8.30
C ALA A 11 -1.30 -34.29 7.54
N LEU A 12 -1.94 -33.23 7.05
CA LEU A 12 -3.02 -33.13 6.04
C LEU A 12 -3.22 -31.60 5.87
N ASP A 13 -3.23 -30.94 4.72
CA ASP A 13 -3.56 -31.39 3.38
C ASP A 13 -2.84 -30.52 2.34
N ARG A 14 -2.34 -31.18 1.30
CA ARG A 14 -1.49 -30.62 0.25
C ARG A 14 -2.35 -30.41 -0.98
N ALA A 15 -2.84 -29.18 -1.19
CA ALA A 15 -3.57 -28.82 -2.41
C ALA A 15 -2.61 -28.62 -3.61
N PRO A 16 -3.08 -28.86 -4.85
CA PRO A 16 -2.23 -29.29 -5.95
C PRO A 16 -1.52 -28.15 -6.71
N LEU A 17 -0.35 -28.53 -7.21
CA LEU A 17 0.43 -27.85 -8.23
C LEU A 17 -0.42 -27.58 -9.49
N VAL A 18 -0.50 -26.31 -9.89
CA VAL A 18 -0.87 -25.94 -11.26
C VAL A 18 0.37 -26.19 -12.15
N PRO A 19 0.29 -27.02 -13.20
CA PRO A 19 1.34 -27.15 -14.19
C PRO A 19 1.04 -26.26 -15.38
N THR A 20 1.88 -25.25 -15.64
CA THR A 20 1.89 -24.59 -16.95
C THR A 20 3.33 -24.38 -17.42
N GLY A 21 3.75 -25.29 -18.30
CA GLY A 21 4.51 -24.98 -19.52
C GLY A 21 5.93 -24.45 -19.35
N ALA A 22 6.89 -25.37 -19.44
CA ALA A 22 8.30 -25.09 -19.75
C ALA A 22 8.49 -24.75 -21.27
N PRO A 23 9.71 -24.72 -21.83
CA PRO A 23 10.49 -23.51 -22.08
C PRO A 23 10.76 -23.25 -23.58
N LYS A 24 10.88 -21.99 -24.02
CA LYS A 24 11.45 -21.69 -25.34
C LYS A 24 12.92 -21.27 -25.25
N ARG A 25 13.76 -22.24 -25.60
CA ARG A 25 15.13 -22.08 -26.10
C ARG A 25 15.18 -21.11 -27.29
N GLY A 26 16.16 -20.21 -27.27
CA GLY A 26 16.85 -19.67 -28.44
C GLY A 26 18.20 -19.12 -27.96
N LYS A 27 19.34 -19.80 -28.17
CA LYS A 27 20.21 -19.65 -29.38
C LYS A 27 20.16 -18.19 -29.84
N GLY A 28 21.12 -17.33 -29.46
CA GLY A 28 22.54 -17.44 -29.76
C GLY A 28 22.82 -16.67 -31.05
N SER A 29 23.50 -15.53 -30.97
CA SER A 29 24.28 -14.99 -32.09
C SER A 29 25.36 -14.04 -31.58
N LYS A 30 26.61 -14.49 -31.73
CA LYS A 30 27.82 -13.67 -31.80
C LYS A 30 27.89 -13.05 -33.20
N GLY A 31 28.44 -11.84 -33.28
CA GLY A 31 28.90 -11.19 -34.51
C GLY A 31 28.62 -9.69 -34.40
N GLY A 32 29.58 -8.77 -34.38
CA GLY A 32 30.88 -8.78 -35.04
C GLY A 32 30.79 -7.88 -36.28
N ALA A 33 31.78 -6.98 -36.40
CA ALA A 33 32.20 -6.25 -37.60
C ALA A 33 31.47 -4.94 -38.00
N SER A 34 32.17 -3.85 -37.67
CA SER A 34 32.51 -2.70 -38.52
C SER A 34 32.14 -2.77 -40.02
N LYS A 35 31.48 -1.70 -40.51
CA LYS A 35 31.60 -1.08 -41.85
C LYS A 35 31.19 0.39 -41.68
N LYS A 36 32.10 1.37 -41.67
CA LYS A 36 32.75 2.07 -42.79
C LYS A 36 31.81 2.44 -43.96
N GLN A 37 31.68 3.76 -44.15
CA GLN A 37 31.37 4.52 -45.36
C GLN A 37 29.96 4.43 -45.97
N LYS A 38 29.26 5.57 -45.98
CA LYS A 38 29.19 6.47 -47.15
C LYS A 38 28.51 7.79 -46.76
N THR A 39 29.27 8.87 -46.89
CA THR A 39 28.75 10.22 -47.12
C THR A 39 28.24 10.25 -48.55
N ASP A 40 26.92 10.21 -48.74
CA ASP A 40 26.30 10.61 -50.00
C ASP A 40 25.96 12.10 -49.87
N ASP A 41 26.83 12.92 -50.46
CA ASP A 41 26.54 14.29 -50.85
C ASP A 41 25.34 14.28 -51.80
N THR A 42 24.16 14.46 -51.22
CA THR A 42 22.95 14.75 -52.00
C THR A 42 22.84 16.27 -52.10
N PRO A 43 22.89 16.86 -53.31
CA PRO A 43 22.68 18.29 -53.46
C PRO A 43 21.26 18.64 -53.03
N THR A 44 21.16 19.37 -51.92
CA THR A 44 19.94 20.01 -51.42
C THR A 44 19.34 20.86 -52.54
N ALA A 45 18.23 20.39 -53.12
CA ALA A 45 17.40 21.18 -53.99
C ALA A 45 16.87 22.41 -53.22
N PRO A 46 16.83 23.61 -53.82
CA PRO A 46 16.34 24.80 -53.15
C PRO A 46 14.88 24.62 -52.77
N ALA A 47 14.61 24.73 -51.47
CA ALA A 47 13.27 24.66 -50.91
C ALA A 47 12.34 25.68 -51.60
N THR A 48 11.33 25.17 -52.29
CA THR A 48 10.26 25.99 -52.88
C THR A 48 9.51 26.78 -51.80
N PRO A 49 9.06 28.02 -52.05
CA PRO A 49 8.46 28.93 -51.04
C PRO A 49 7.13 28.48 -50.44
N ARG A 50 6.57 27.34 -50.87
CA ARG A 50 5.18 26.94 -50.61
C ARG A 50 4.97 26.21 -49.28
N THR A 51 6.05 25.78 -48.60
CA THR A 51 6.01 25.02 -47.34
C THR A 51 6.13 25.88 -46.08
N LYS A 52 6.62 27.13 -46.16
CA LYS A 52 6.66 28.04 -44.99
C LYS A 52 5.26 28.46 -44.54
N ARG A 53 4.39 28.80 -45.49
CA ARG A 53 3.04 29.33 -45.21
C ARG A 53 2.12 28.32 -44.51
N ARG A 54 2.30 27.02 -44.77
CA ARG A 54 1.50 25.93 -44.15
C ARG A 54 1.94 25.64 -42.70
N ARG A 55 3.19 25.93 -42.35
CA ARG A 55 3.75 25.66 -41.01
C ARG A 55 3.33 26.72 -40.01
N GLU A 56 3.29 27.98 -40.43
CA GLU A 56 2.79 29.11 -39.64
C GLU A 56 1.29 28.97 -39.32
N GLU A 57 0.48 28.45 -40.25
CA GLU A 57 -0.95 28.26 -40.05
C GLU A 57 -1.27 27.10 -39.08
N GLU A 58 -0.44 26.06 -39.04
CA GLU A 58 -0.59 24.95 -38.09
C GLU A 58 -0.16 25.35 -36.67
N GLU A 59 0.89 26.18 -36.56
CA GLU A 59 1.37 26.71 -35.27
C GLU A 59 0.34 27.68 -34.65
N ALA A 60 -0.27 28.56 -35.46
CA ALA A 60 -1.35 29.43 -35.01
C ALA A 60 -2.59 28.64 -34.50
N LYS A 61 -2.97 27.55 -35.18
CA LYS A 61 -4.08 26.69 -34.74
C LYS A 61 -3.78 25.97 -33.42
N ARG A 62 -2.52 25.57 -33.18
CA ARG A 62 -2.10 24.97 -31.91
C ARG A 62 -2.08 25.98 -30.77
N GLU A 63 -1.65 27.21 -31.03
CA GLU A 63 -1.66 28.28 -30.04
C GLU A 63 -3.09 28.68 -29.65
N GLU A 64 -4.01 28.75 -30.62
CA GLU A 64 -5.43 29.01 -30.37
C GLU A 64 -6.09 27.88 -29.55
N GLN A 65 -5.81 26.61 -29.87
CA GLN A 65 -6.27 25.48 -29.07
C GLN A 65 -5.69 25.47 -27.65
N ALA A 66 -4.40 25.80 -27.51
CA ALA A 66 -3.75 25.88 -26.20
C ALA A 66 -4.33 27.01 -25.34
N LYS A 67 -4.68 28.15 -25.95
CA LYS A 67 -5.35 29.26 -25.27
C LYS A 67 -6.76 28.88 -24.82
N LYS A 68 -7.55 28.27 -25.71
CA LYS A 68 -8.89 27.77 -25.37
C LYS A 68 -8.86 26.75 -24.23
N ALA A 69 -7.90 25.83 -24.23
CA ALA A 69 -7.74 24.85 -23.15
C ALA A 69 -7.33 25.49 -21.81
N ARG A 70 -6.58 26.61 -21.82
CA ARG A 70 -6.28 27.38 -20.60
C ARG A 70 -7.52 28.08 -20.07
N ASP A 71 -8.27 28.74 -20.94
CA ASP A 71 -9.48 29.47 -20.58
C ASP A 71 -10.56 28.52 -20.01
N GLU A 72 -10.73 27.33 -20.61
CA GLU A 72 -11.62 26.28 -20.10
C GLU A 72 -11.20 25.76 -18.72
N ARG A 73 -9.88 25.62 -18.48
CA ARG A 73 -9.34 25.17 -17.18
C ARG A 73 -9.51 26.23 -16.10
N GLU A 74 -9.36 27.51 -16.44
CA GLU A 74 -9.61 28.62 -15.53
C GLU A 74 -11.10 28.75 -15.21
N ALA A 75 -11.99 28.60 -16.19
CA ALA A 75 -13.44 28.55 -15.97
C ALA A 75 -13.87 27.38 -15.08
N PHE A 76 -13.28 26.20 -15.25
CA PHE A 76 -13.57 25.05 -14.39
C PHE A 76 -13.10 25.28 -12.94
N LYS A 77 -11.95 25.93 -12.77
CA LYS A 77 -11.42 26.24 -11.44
C LYS A 77 -12.32 27.22 -10.68
N THR A 78 -12.80 28.26 -11.36
CA THR A 78 -13.71 29.25 -10.75
C THR A 78 -15.08 28.65 -10.42
N ASP A 79 -15.61 27.73 -11.25
CA ASP A 79 -16.83 26.98 -10.94
C ASP A 79 -16.68 26.11 -9.69
N LEU A 80 -15.55 25.40 -9.57
CA LEU A 80 -15.22 24.60 -8.37
C LEU A 80 -15.14 25.46 -7.10
N ASP A 81 -14.46 26.60 -7.18
CA ASP A 81 -14.33 27.53 -6.05
C ASP A 81 -15.70 28.10 -5.63
N ASN A 82 -16.57 28.43 -6.59
CA ASN A 82 -17.95 28.86 -6.33
C ASN A 82 -18.78 27.76 -5.66
N ARG A 83 -18.67 26.50 -6.11
CA ARG A 83 -19.35 25.35 -5.51
C ARG A 83 -18.90 25.11 -4.08
N ILE A 84 -17.59 25.24 -3.81
CA ILE A 84 -17.04 25.13 -2.45
C ILE A 84 -17.57 26.24 -1.56
N ALA A 85 -17.61 27.49 -2.05
CA ALA A 85 -18.16 28.62 -1.31
C ALA A 85 -19.66 28.45 -1.01
N GLU A 86 -20.44 27.91 -1.95
CA GLU A 86 -21.86 27.59 -1.74
C GLU A 86 -22.05 26.48 -0.69
N LEU A 87 -21.24 25.42 -0.73
CA LEU A 87 -21.25 24.35 0.27
C LEU A 87 -20.85 24.85 1.66
N LEU A 88 -19.94 25.82 1.74
CA LEU A 88 -19.55 26.44 3.02
C LEU A 88 -20.64 27.38 3.55
N ARG A 89 -21.34 28.14 2.69
CA ARG A 89 -22.51 28.95 3.09
C ARG A 89 -23.68 28.10 3.58
N THR A 90 -23.96 27.00 2.89
CA THR A 90 -25.07 26.09 3.23
C THR A 90 -24.77 25.22 4.46
N LYS A 91 -23.49 24.99 4.80
CA LYS A 91 -23.08 24.26 6.01
C LYS A 91 -23.22 25.02 7.35
N GLN A 92 -23.92 26.15 7.39
CA GLN A 92 -24.42 26.70 8.65
C GLN A 92 -25.63 25.93 9.24
N ILE A 93 -26.00 24.79 8.66
CA ILE A 93 -27.02 23.90 9.22
C ILE A 93 -26.48 23.23 10.49
N LYS A 94 -26.95 23.78 11.62
CA LYS A 94 -27.15 23.15 12.94
C LYS A 94 -25.95 22.35 13.45
N LYS A 95 -25.22 22.95 14.40
CA LYS A 95 -24.43 22.20 15.39
C LYS A 95 -25.26 20.97 15.78
N PRO A 96 -24.76 19.73 15.60
CA PRO A 96 -25.48 18.58 16.13
C PRO A 96 -25.71 18.90 17.60
N LYS A 97 -26.97 18.84 18.05
CA LYS A 97 -27.27 18.80 19.49
C LYS A 97 -26.29 17.79 20.05
N LYS A 98 -25.57 18.15 21.12
CA LYS A 98 -24.72 17.23 21.88
C LYS A 98 -25.57 16.01 22.27
N GLY A 99 -25.66 15.03 21.39
CA GLY A 99 -25.92 13.65 21.74
C GLY A 99 -24.61 13.22 22.36
N GLY A 100 -24.48 13.47 23.65
CA GLY A 100 -23.47 12.79 24.44
C GLY A 100 -23.61 11.32 24.16
N TRP A 101 -22.49 10.66 23.89
CA TRP A 101 -22.42 9.22 23.89
C TRP A 101 -22.92 8.77 25.26
N VAL A 102 -24.16 8.28 25.33
CA VAL A 102 -24.70 7.66 26.54
C VAL A 102 -24.12 6.24 26.51
N PRO A 103 -23.26 5.86 27.47
CA PRO A 103 -22.80 4.49 27.57
C PRO A 103 -24.02 3.58 27.70
N THR A 104 -24.11 2.61 26.80
CA THR A 104 -25.09 1.55 26.84
C THR A 104 -25.07 0.87 28.21
N GLU A 105 -26.27 0.53 28.67
CA GLU A 105 -26.54 -0.10 29.96
C GLU A 105 -25.58 -1.28 30.19
N ARG A 106 -24.99 -1.32 31.39
CA ARG A 106 -24.28 -2.51 31.87
C ARG A 106 -25.33 -3.46 32.43
N ASP A 107 -25.15 -4.75 32.16
CA ASP A 107 -25.92 -5.78 32.87
C ASP A 107 -25.60 -5.74 34.37
N ASP A 108 -26.44 -6.40 35.18
CA ASP A 108 -26.25 -6.52 36.64
C ASP A 108 -24.88 -7.12 37.03
N ASP A 109 -24.20 -7.82 36.11
CA ASP A 109 -22.84 -8.36 36.27
C ASP A 109 -21.72 -7.39 35.87
N GLY A 110 -22.06 -6.16 35.47
CA GLY A 110 -21.10 -5.12 35.08
C GLY A 110 -20.48 -5.31 33.68
N ASN A 111 -20.96 -6.29 32.91
CA ASN A 111 -20.53 -6.53 31.53
C ASN A 111 -21.21 -5.57 30.55
N PHE A 112 -20.47 -5.20 29.51
CA PHE A 112 -20.94 -4.32 28.45
C PHE A 112 -21.70 -5.14 27.41
N VAL A 113 -23.02 -4.97 27.32
CA VAL A 113 -23.82 -5.57 26.25
C VAL A 113 -23.65 -4.74 25.00
N ASP A 114 -22.98 -5.30 24.01
CA ASP A 114 -23.02 -4.76 22.65
C ASP A 114 -24.45 -4.97 22.11
N PRO A 115 -25.26 -3.93 21.84
CA PRO A 115 -26.68 -4.11 21.50
C PRO A 115 -26.92 -4.73 20.11
N ASN A 116 -25.88 -5.13 19.40
CA ASN A 116 -26.02 -5.57 18.03
C ASN A 116 -24.83 -6.42 17.56
N PRO A 117 -24.81 -7.75 17.83
CA PRO A 117 -23.81 -8.64 17.25
C PRO A 117 -23.90 -8.70 15.70
N ASP A 118 -25.01 -8.22 15.13
CA ASP A 118 -25.31 -8.32 13.70
C ASP A 118 -24.90 -7.07 12.91
N GLN A 119 -24.50 -5.98 13.59
CA GLN A 119 -23.97 -4.75 12.97
C GLN A 119 -22.46 -4.57 13.18
N SER A 120 -21.72 -5.68 13.14
CA SER A 120 -20.29 -5.65 12.89
C SER A 120 -20.03 -4.88 11.58
N CYS A 121 -19.57 -3.63 11.73
CA CYS A 121 -19.20 -2.68 10.68
C CYS A 121 -17.98 -3.12 9.83
N CYS A 122 -17.75 -4.41 9.76
CA CYS A 122 -16.78 -5.08 8.91
C CYS A 122 -17.47 -5.60 7.64
N THR A 123 -18.32 -4.81 6.97
CA THR A 123 -18.80 -5.12 5.62
C THR A 123 -17.64 -4.99 4.65
N THR A 124 -16.81 -6.03 4.64
CA THR A 124 -15.76 -6.23 3.67
C THR A 124 -16.46 -6.78 2.44
N GLY A 125 -17.00 -5.87 1.62
CA GLY A 125 -17.38 -6.16 0.24
C GLY A 125 -18.50 -7.19 0.05
N ALA A 126 -19.49 -7.25 0.95
CA ALA A 126 -20.75 -7.87 0.54
C ALA A 126 -21.33 -7.01 -0.61
N PRO A 127 -21.64 -7.62 -1.77
CA PRO A 127 -22.33 -6.90 -2.83
C PRO A 127 -23.61 -6.28 -2.23
N PRO A 128 -23.99 -5.02 -2.55
CA PRO A 128 -25.33 -4.55 -2.24
C PRO A 128 -26.35 -5.61 -2.66
N ALA A 129 -27.35 -5.85 -1.80
CA ALA A 129 -28.27 -6.98 -1.91
C ALA A 129 -29.04 -7.03 -3.25
N ASP A 130 -29.03 -5.93 -4.01
CA ASP A 130 -29.76 -5.74 -5.26
C ASP A 130 -28.86 -5.77 -6.51
N ILE A 131 -27.69 -6.41 -6.47
CA ILE A 131 -26.86 -6.57 -7.66
C ILE A 131 -27.39 -7.72 -8.52
N GLU A 132 -27.87 -7.39 -9.73
CA GLU A 132 -28.37 -8.35 -10.72
C GLU A 132 -27.30 -9.35 -11.19
N ASP A 133 -26.02 -8.96 -11.18
CA ASP A 133 -24.88 -9.82 -11.55
C ASP A 133 -23.69 -9.65 -10.57
N PRO A 134 -23.55 -10.56 -9.57
CA PRO A 134 -22.47 -10.49 -8.60
C PRO A 134 -21.09 -10.75 -9.21
N GLU A 135 -21.01 -11.48 -10.33
CA GLU A 135 -19.73 -11.77 -11.01
C GLU A 135 -19.20 -10.53 -11.71
N ALA A 136 -20.08 -9.79 -12.43
CA ALA A 136 -19.72 -8.52 -13.04
C ALA A 136 -19.24 -7.50 -12.00
N TRP A 137 -19.90 -7.44 -10.84
CA TRP A 137 -19.47 -6.56 -9.74
C TRP A 137 -18.11 -6.95 -9.16
N ALA A 138 -17.87 -8.25 -8.94
CA ALA A 138 -16.57 -8.73 -8.45
C ALA A 138 -15.44 -8.44 -9.45
N LEU A 139 -15.70 -8.57 -10.75
CA LEU A 139 -14.74 -8.26 -11.81
C LEU A 139 -14.43 -6.75 -11.86
N ALA A 140 -15.45 -5.89 -11.74
CA ALA A 140 -15.26 -4.44 -11.66
C ALA A 140 -14.43 -4.03 -10.43
N GLN A 141 -14.67 -4.65 -9.26
CA GLN A 141 -13.85 -4.41 -8.06
C GLN A 141 -12.39 -4.83 -8.27
N LYS A 142 -12.17 -5.97 -8.93
CA LYS A 142 -10.83 -6.44 -9.25
C LYS A 142 -10.12 -5.49 -10.22
N GLU A 143 -10.79 -5.03 -11.27
CA GLU A 143 -10.23 -4.07 -12.23
C GLU A 143 -9.89 -2.73 -11.56
N GLN A 144 -10.75 -2.23 -10.67
CA GLN A 144 -10.46 -1.02 -9.88
C GLN A 144 -9.24 -1.20 -8.98
N ALA A 145 -9.14 -2.35 -8.29
CA ALA A 145 -7.99 -2.66 -7.44
C ALA A 145 -6.68 -2.78 -8.24
N GLU A 146 -6.72 -3.38 -9.43
CA GLU A 146 -5.59 -3.47 -10.35
C GLU A 146 -5.19 -2.11 -10.92
N ALA A 147 -6.17 -1.28 -11.31
CA ALA A 147 -5.91 0.08 -11.80
C ALA A 147 -5.30 0.97 -10.70
N GLU A 148 -5.77 0.87 -9.47
CA GLU A 148 -5.19 1.60 -8.33
C GLU A 148 -3.78 1.10 -8.02
N LEU A 149 -3.55 -0.21 -8.04
CA LEU A 149 -2.21 -0.78 -7.88
C LEU A 149 -1.27 -0.30 -8.99
N LYS A 150 -1.75 -0.24 -10.24
CA LYS A 150 -0.99 0.27 -11.39
C LYS A 150 -0.60 1.73 -11.18
N LYS A 151 -1.55 2.60 -10.79
CA LYS A 151 -1.26 4.01 -10.43
C LYS A 151 -0.16 4.11 -9.35
N ARG A 152 -0.18 3.21 -8.36
CA ARG A 152 0.84 3.17 -7.30
C ARG A 152 2.21 2.72 -7.81
N MET A 153 2.25 1.79 -8.77
CA MET A 153 3.49 1.35 -9.41
C MET A 153 4.05 2.40 -10.38
N ASP A 154 3.19 3.17 -11.04
CA ASP A 154 3.58 4.22 -11.99
C ASP A 154 4.17 5.46 -11.29
N MET A 155 3.83 5.72 -10.01
CA MET A 155 4.46 6.78 -9.23
C MET A 155 5.97 6.52 -9.05
N SER A 156 6.79 7.58 -8.94
CA SER A 156 8.21 7.37 -8.64
C SER A 156 8.41 6.86 -7.20
N PRO A 157 9.52 6.15 -6.89
CA PRO A 157 9.80 5.66 -5.53
C PRO A 157 9.85 6.79 -4.51
N GLU A 158 10.45 7.91 -4.87
CA GLU A 158 10.61 9.07 -4.00
C GLU A 158 9.27 9.72 -3.68
N GLU A 159 8.40 9.90 -4.69
CA GLU A 159 7.05 10.43 -4.49
C GLU A 159 6.23 9.52 -3.59
N TRP A 160 6.29 8.20 -3.79
CA TRP A 160 5.57 7.25 -2.94
C TRP A 160 6.08 7.28 -1.49
N THR A 161 7.41 7.26 -1.30
CA THR A 161 8.01 7.31 0.04
C THR A 161 7.65 8.62 0.76
N LYS A 162 7.60 9.74 0.03
CA LYS A 162 7.14 11.03 0.56
C LYS A 162 5.65 11.03 0.90
N ALA A 163 4.80 10.44 0.07
CA ALA A 163 3.35 10.42 0.27
C ALA A 163 2.90 9.46 1.38
N CYS A 164 3.46 8.24 1.41
CA CYS A 164 3.00 7.15 2.27
C CYS A 164 4.11 6.53 3.13
N GLY A 165 5.34 6.45 2.61
CA GLY A 165 6.46 5.76 3.29
C GLY A 165 6.76 6.33 4.67
N GLY A 166 6.82 7.66 4.83
CA GLY A 166 7.10 8.31 6.11
C GLY A 166 6.07 7.97 7.20
N LYS A 167 4.77 8.00 6.88
CA LYS A 167 3.70 7.67 7.84
C LYS A 167 3.75 6.20 8.25
N ARG A 168 4.00 5.31 7.29
CA ARG A 168 4.11 3.85 7.51
C ARG A 168 5.34 3.52 8.37
N GLN A 169 6.49 4.12 8.08
CA GLN A 169 7.70 3.96 8.88
C GLN A 169 7.48 4.47 10.32
N ALA A 170 6.89 5.65 10.49
CA ALA A 170 6.60 6.20 11.81
C ALA A 170 5.67 5.28 12.64
N GLN A 171 4.68 4.66 12.00
CA GLN A 171 3.80 3.69 12.64
C GLN A 171 4.58 2.46 13.14
N ILE A 172 5.46 1.90 12.31
CA ILE A 172 6.31 0.76 12.70
C ILE A 172 7.21 1.14 13.88
N GLU A 173 7.90 2.27 13.79
CA GLU A 173 8.83 2.70 14.85
C GLU A 173 8.11 2.97 16.17
N ARG A 174 6.91 3.58 16.13
CA ARG A 174 6.06 3.72 17.31
C ARG A 174 5.74 2.35 17.92
N LEU A 175 5.29 1.38 17.12
CA LEU A 175 4.96 0.04 17.60
C LEU A 175 6.18 -0.69 18.17
N LYS A 176 7.33 -0.63 17.50
CA LYS A 176 8.59 -1.20 18.00
C LYS A 176 8.99 -0.63 19.35
N LYS A 177 8.79 0.68 19.56
CA LYS A 177 9.09 1.35 20.82
C LYS A 177 8.15 0.91 21.96
N THR A 178 6.86 0.77 21.67
CA THR A 178 5.83 0.50 22.70
C THR A 178 5.60 -0.98 22.98
N MET A 179 5.89 -1.88 22.04
CA MET A 179 5.57 -3.30 22.17
C MET A 179 6.61 -4.07 22.99
N ARG A 180 6.21 -4.59 24.16
CA ARG A 180 7.05 -5.46 25.01
C ARG A 180 7.53 -6.72 24.26
N ALA A 181 6.63 -7.40 23.54
CA ALA A 181 6.98 -8.54 22.68
C ALA A 181 8.13 -8.22 21.70
N TYR A 182 8.12 -7.03 21.10
CA TYR A 182 9.17 -6.63 20.16
C TYR A 182 10.52 -6.40 20.86
N LYS A 183 10.51 -5.78 22.05
CA LYS A 183 11.73 -5.60 22.85
C LYS A 183 12.35 -6.96 23.21
N ARG A 184 11.54 -7.91 23.69
CA ARG A 184 12.00 -9.28 23.98
C ARG A 184 12.52 -9.97 22.72
N TYR A 185 11.76 -9.93 21.63
CA TYR A 185 12.20 -10.49 20.34
C TYR A 185 13.56 -9.94 19.92
N ARG A 186 13.79 -8.63 20.05
CA ARG A 186 15.09 -8.00 19.75
C ARG A 186 16.20 -8.44 20.70
N HIS A 187 15.87 -8.70 21.97
CA HIS A 187 16.84 -9.14 22.98
C HIS A 187 17.29 -10.59 22.76
N TYR A 188 16.34 -11.51 22.54
CA TYR A 188 16.63 -12.93 22.40
C TYR A 188 17.02 -13.37 20.98
N VAL A 189 16.66 -12.60 19.94
CA VAL A 189 16.96 -12.95 18.55
C VAL A 189 18.02 -12.01 17.98
N SER A 190 19.16 -12.60 17.60
CA SER A 190 20.32 -11.84 17.11
C SER A 190 19.96 -11.01 15.86
N PRO A 191 20.65 -9.88 15.60
CA PRO A 191 20.43 -9.11 14.37
C PRO A 191 20.59 -9.94 13.10
N ARG A 192 21.53 -10.89 13.09
CA ARG A 192 21.80 -11.78 11.95
C ARG A 192 20.60 -12.69 11.66
N ASP A 193 20.07 -13.36 12.69
CA ASP A 193 18.92 -14.25 12.52
C ASP A 193 17.69 -13.48 12.04
N ARG A 194 17.49 -12.25 12.54
CA ARG A 194 16.38 -11.38 12.11
C ARG A 194 16.49 -10.97 10.63
N GLN A 195 17.71 -10.83 10.10
CA GLN A 195 17.95 -10.45 8.70
C GLN A 195 17.91 -11.65 7.76
N GLU A 196 18.38 -12.82 8.20
CA GLU A 196 18.37 -14.06 7.42
C GLU A 196 16.98 -14.74 7.38
N CYS A 197 15.98 -14.15 8.05
CA CYS A 197 14.59 -14.59 8.03
C CYS A 197 14.01 -14.62 6.60
N LYS A 198 14.00 -15.81 6.01
CA LYS A 198 13.20 -16.16 4.85
C LYS A 198 11.71 -16.23 5.21
N ARG A 199 10.87 -16.29 4.18
CA ARG A 199 9.41 -16.38 4.31
C ARG A 199 8.92 -17.63 5.06
N THR A 200 9.77 -18.66 5.16
CA THR A 200 9.53 -19.95 5.84
C THR A 200 10.07 -20.00 7.28
N THR A 201 10.67 -18.92 7.77
CA THR A 201 11.31 -18.90 9.09
C THR A 201 10.30 -18.54 10.17
N THR A 202 10.53 -19.06 11.38
CA THR A 202 9.64 -18.93 12.55
C THR A 202 9.46 -17.48 13.02
N HIS A 203 10.34 -16.56 12.62
CA HIS A 203 10.30 -15.18 13.12
C HIS A 203 9.44 -14.25 12.26
N PRO A 204 8.66 -13.36 12.89
CA PRO A 204 7.81 -12.42 12.17
C PRO A 204 8.64 -11.34 11.47
N LEU A 205 8.48 -11.23 10.15
CA LEU A 205 9.13 -10.20 9.33
C LEU A 205 8.44 -8.85 9.49
N THR A 206 9.22 -7.79 9.72
CA THR A 206 8.68 -6.41 9.78
C THR A 206 8.18 -6.00 8.39
N PRO A 207 6.93 -5.52 8.25
CA PRO A 207 6.40 -5.07 6.96
C PRO A 207 7.25 -3.94 6.37
N ASN A 208 7.54 -3.99 5.07
CA ASN A 208 8.29 -2.93 4.39
C ASN A 208 7.37 -1.72 4.14
N PRO A 209 7.65 -0.53 4.72
CA PRO A 209 6.79 0.65 4.56
C PRO A 209 6.79 1.22 3.14
N ASN A 210 7.83 0.92 2.36
CA ASN A 210 7.94 1.33 0.96
C ASN A 210 7.24 0.35 0.00
N ASP A 211 6.67 -0.75 0.50
CA ASP A 211 5.95 -1.69 -0.36
C ASP A 211 4.63 -1.07 -0.85
N ARG A 212 4.59 -0.82 -2.16
CA ARG A 212 3.48 -0.17 -2.86
C ARG A 212 2.30 -1.10 -3.14
N ARG A 213 2.52 -2.41 -3.01
CA ARG A 213 1.49 -3.41 -3.25
C ARG A 213 0.32 -3.25 -2.30
N TYR A 214 0.59 -2.79 -1.07
CA TYR A 214 -0.44 -2.58 -0.07
C TYR A 214 -1.19 -1.27 -0.30
N SER A 215 -2.52 -1.37 -0.41
CA SER A 215 -3.43 -0.25 -0.20
C SER A 215 -3.36 0.23 1.26
N ASN A 216 -3.98 1.36 1.59
CA ASN A 216 -4.00 1.83 2.98
C ASN A 216 -4.65 0.83 3.95
N ARG A 217 -5.77 0.20 3.54
CA ARG A 217 -6.42 -0.85 4.33
C ARG A 217 -5.58 -2.12 4.39
N GLY A 218 -4.98 -2.51 3.26
CA GLY A 218 -4.07 -3.66 3.19
C GLY A 218 -2.87 -3.49 4.12
N TRP A 219 -2.29 -2.29 4.18
CA TRP A 219 -1.20 -1.94 5.08
C TRP A 219 -1.59 -2.17 6.55
N THR A 220 -2.73 -1.63 6.98
CA THR A 220 -3.24 -1.82 8.35
C THR A 220 -3.42 -3.30 8.69
N GLY A 221 -3.95 -4.10 7.75
CA GLY A 221 -4.11 -5.55 7.92
C GLY A 221 -2.77 -6.26 8.12
N VAL A 222 -1.76 -5.93 7.31
CA VAL A 222 -0.42 -6.50 7.40
C VAL A 222 0.28 -6.12 8.71
N VAL A 223 0.19 -4.86 9.12
CA VAL A 223 0.73 -4.41 10.41
C VAL A 223 0.05 -5.14 11.57
N ARG A 224 -1.29 -5.28 11.55
CA ARG A 224 -2.04 -6.01 12.57
C ARG A 224 -1.65 -7.50 12.64
N ALA A 225 -1.47 -8.14 11.49
CA ALA A 225 -1.02 -9.53 11.43
C ALA A 225 0.40 -9.69 11.99
N TRP A 226 1.31 -8.78 11.65
CA TRP A 226 2.68 -8.77 12.17
C TRP A 226 2.72 -8.58 13.69
N THR A 227 1.99 -7.61 14.24
CA THR A 227 1.95 -7.37 15.69
C THR A 227 1.31 -8.51 16.44
N SER A 228 0.24 -9.10 15.90
CA SER A 228 -0.41 -10.29 16.47
C SER A 228 0.55 -11.48 16.56
N ARG A 229 1.33 -11.77 15.50
CA ARG A 229 2.34 -12.84 15.51
C ARG A 229 3.46 -12.59 16.53
N LEU A 230 3.93 -11.34 16.64
CA LEU A 230 4.92 -10.97 17.65
C LEU A 230 4.39 -11.22 19.06
N ASN A 231 3.19 -10.75 19.35
CA ASN A 231 2.58 -10.93 20.67
C ASN A 231 2.38 -12.41 21.00
N ALA A 232 1.83 -13.20 20.07
CA ALA A 232 1.60 -14.63 20.29
C ALA A 232 2.89 -15.41 20.56
N ALA A 233 4.01 -15.04 19.93
CA ALA A 233 5.28 -15.75 20.12
C ALA A 233 6.10 -15.27 21.32
N TRP A 234 5.91 -14.03 21.78
CA TRP A 234 6.86 -13.37 22.70
C TRP A 234 6.23 -12.70 23.93
N ASN A 235 4.90 -12.59 24.05
CA ASN A 235 4.28 -12.07 25.29
C ASN A 235 4.12 -13.12 26.38
N ASP A 236 3.88 -14.39 26.02
CA ASP A 236 3.52 -15.45 26.98
C ASP A 236 4.72 -16.06 27.72
N ARG A 237 5.95 -15.58 27.46
CA ARG A 237 7.10 -16.03 28.24
C ARG A 237 7.01 -15.41 29.65
N PRO A 238 7.12 -16.23 30.72
CA PRO A 238 7.16 -15.70 32.08
C PRO A 238 8.25 -14.64 32.18
N ASP A 239 7.99 -13.60 32.97
CA ASP A 239 8.91 -12.48 33.16
C ASP A 239 10.22 -12.98 33.76
N GLU A 240 11.14 -13.41 32.90
CA GLU A 240 12.56 -13.36 33.24
C GLU A 240 12.87 -11.92 33.63
N PRO A 241 13.60 -11.72 34.73
CA PRO A 241 13.91 -10.38 35.22
C PRO A 241 14.47 -9.57 34.05
N GLU A 242 13.84 -8.42 33.76
CA GLU A 242 14.36 -7.54 32.72
C GLU A 242 15.83 -7.32 33.05
N PRO A 243 16.77 -7.57 32.12
CA PRO A 243 18.16 -7.31 32.38
C PRO A 243 18.22 -5.84 32.75
N GLU A 244 18.59 -5.57 34.01
CA GLU A 244 18.79 -4.21 34.48
C GLU A 244 19.64 -3.55 33.42
N GLU A 245 19.12 -2.52 32.74
CA GLU A 245 19.90 -1.73 31.80
C GLU A 245 21.09 -1.28 32.62
N THR A 246 22.23 -1.96 32.45
CA THR A 246 23.49 -1.57 33.04
C THR A 246 23.74 -0.20 32.47
N HIS A 247 23.37 0.79 33.27
CA HIS A 247 23.64 2.18 33.03
C HIS A 247 25.16 2.25 33.11
N GLU A 248 25.83 1.95 31.99
CA GLU A 248 27.25 2.18 31.80
C GLU A 248 27.43 3.64 32.14
N SER A 249 27.92 3.86 33.36
CA SER A 249 28.20 5.17 33.88
C SER A 249 29.36 5.64 33.01
N GLU A 250 29.07 6.61 32.13
CA GLU A 250 30.10 7.26 31.33
C GLU A 250 31.20 7.67 32.31
N PRO A 251 32.47 7.27 32.07
CA PRO A 251 33.54 7.73 32.91
C PRO A 251 33.61 9.26 32.78
N GLU A 252 33.32 9.97 33.87
CA GLU A 252 33.63 11.40 33.97
C GLU A 252 35.15 11.55 33.78
N CYS A 253 35.54 12.24 32.72
CA CYS A 253 36.91 12.74 32.49
C CYS A 253 37.07 14.12 33.11
#